data_AF-A0A927T2X5-F1
#
_entry.id   AF-A0A927T2X5-F1
#
_cell.length_a   1.000
_cell.length_b   1.000
_cell.length_c   1.000
_cell.angle_alpha   90.00
_cell.angle_beta   90.00
_cell.angle_gamma   90.00
#
_symmetry.space_group_name_H-M   'P 1'
#
loop_
_entity.id
_entity.type
_entity.pdbx_description
1 polymer ?
#
loop_
_entity_poly.entity_id
_entity_poly.type
_entity_poly.pdbx_seq_one_letter_code
_entity_poly.pdbx_strand_id
1 'polypeptide(L)'
;MISRKFNGMANVIGSKIQKLRKSKNWSRSDLSNKLMMLGIDINYDSIYKIEKNKRIVKDFELSALAKVLDTTESDLLQDFKKSL
;
A
#
# COMPACT_ATOMS: atom_id res chain seq x y z
N MET A 1 15.44 19.24 -6.07
CA MET A 1 14.82 18.02 -6.61
C MET A 1 13.31 18.16 -6.51
N ILE A 2 12.59 18.16 -7.63
CA ILE A 2 11.12 18.18 -7.63
C ILE A 2 10.68 16.81 -7.12
N SER A 3 10.24 16.72 -5.86
CA SER A 3 9.67 15.47 -5.36
C SER A 3 8.34 15.27 -6.06
N ARG A 4 8.20 14.20 -6.86
CA ARG A 4 6.94 13.76 -7.46
C ARG A 4 6.00 13.24 -6.37
N LYS A 5 5.47 14.16 -5.57
CA LYS A 5 4.55 13.89 -4.47
C LYS A 5 3.24 14.58 -4.76
N PHE A 6 2.14 13.86 -4.62
CA PHE A 6 0.80 14.42 -4.70
C PHE A 6 0.41 14.92 -3.31
N ASN A 7 0.15 16.22 -3.14
CA ASN A 7 -0.13 16.83 -1.82
C ASN A 7 0.89 16.46 -0.72
N GLY A 8 2.18 16.39 -1.08
CA GLY A 8 3.24 15.99 -0.14
C GLY A 8 3.29 14.49 0.19
N MET A 9 2.45 13.67 -0.45
CA MET A 9 2.37 12.22 -0.32
C MET A 9 3.05 11.51 -1.51
N ALA A 10 3.89 10.51 -1.22
CA ALA A 10 4.54 9.68 -2.24
C ALA A 10 3.60 8.61 -2.83
N ASN A 11 2.50 8.31 -2.16
CA ASN A 11 1.42 7.46 -2.67
C ASN A 11 0.08 7.90 -2.07
N VAL A 12 -1.03 7.51 -2.69
CA VAL A 12 -2.40 7.90 -2.27
C VAL A 12 -3.14 6.79 -1.52
N ILE A 13 -2.54 5.60 -1.40
CA ILE A 13 -3.20 4.38 -0.93
C ILE A 13 -2.80 3.98 0.50
N GLY A 14 -1.76 4.58 1.07
CA GLY A 14 -1.14 4.14 2.32
C GLY A 14 -2.09 4.13 3.52
N SER A 15 -2.94 5.15 3.63
CA SER A 15 -3.98 5.21 4.65
C SER A 15 -4.99 4.07 4.53
N LYS A 16 -5.37 3.69 3.30
CA LYS A 16 -6.33 2.61 3.04
C LYS A 16 -5.72 1.24 3.31
N ILE A 17 -4.47 1.02 2.89
CA ILE A 17 -3.68 -0.19 3.23
C ILE A 17 -3.62 -0.39 4.75
N GLN A 18 -3.31 0.67 5.50
CA GLN A 18 -3.25 0.58 6.96
C GLN A 18 -4.59 0.18 7.58
N LYS A 19 -5.70 0.73 7.08
CA LYS A 19 -7.05 0.39 7.55
C LYS A 19 -7.38 -1.08 7.27
N LEU A 20 -7.14 -1.56 6.05
CA LEU A 20 -7.41 -2.95 5.64
C LEU A 20 -6.52 -3.95 6.40
N ARG A 21 -5.25 -3.61 6.62
CA ARG A 21 -4.36 -4.47 7.43
C ARG A 21 -4.87 -4.59 8.87
N LYS A 22 -5.28 -3.47 9.46
CA LYS A 22 -5.82 -3.44 10.83
C LYS A 22 -7.16 -4.15 10.95
N SER A 23 -8.04 -4.07 9.95
CA SER A 23 -9.33 -4.79 9.97
C SER A 23 -9.16 -6.31 9.90
N LYS A 24 -8.02 -6.79 9.37
CA LYS A 24 -7.64 -8.21 9.39
C LYS A 24 -6.79 -8.61 10.61
N ASN A 25 -6.59 -7.71 11.58
CA ASN A 25 -5.70 -7.90 12.74
C ASN A 25 -4.26 -8.30 12.39
N TRP A 26 -3.76 -7.91 11.21
CA TRP A 26 -2.41 -8.25 10.78
C TRP A 26 -1.39 -7.23 11.28
N SER A 27 -0.23 -7.70 11.70
CA SER A 27 0.96 -6.86 11.86
C SER A 27 1.54 -6.49 10.48
N ARG A 28 2.45 -5.51 10.44
CA ARG A 28 3.15 -5.19 9.19
C ARG A 28 4.05 -6.35 8.74
N SER A 29 4.59 -7.11 9.68
CA SER A 29 5.36 -8.32 9.37
C SER A 29 4.47 -9.39 8.74
N ASP A 30 3.22 -9.54 9.18
CA ASP A 30 2.28 -10.49 8.57
C ASP A 30 1.97 -10.12 7.12
N LEU A 31 1.76 -8.83 6.86
CA LEU A 31 1.57 -8.33 5.49
C LEU A 31 2.82 -8.56 4.63
N SER A 32 4.02 -8.32 5.18
CA SER A 32 5.30 -8.58 4.52
C SER A 32 5.45 -10.07 4.15
N ASN A 33 5.19 -10.97 5.10
CA ASN A 33 5.28 -12.40 4.88
C ASN A 33 4.31 -12.88 3.78
N LYS A 34 3.08 -12.35 3.77
CA LYS A 34 2.09 -12.69 2.73
C LYS A 34 2.48 -12.18 1.35
N LEU A 35 3.09 -11.00 1.27
CA LEU A 35 3.61 -10.47 0.01
C LEU A 35 4.80 -11.31 -0.47
N MET A 36 5.69 -11.71 0.44
CA MET A 36 6.81 -12.59 0.15
C MET A 36 6.35 -13.96 -0.40
N MET A 37 5.25 -14.52 0.13
CA MET A 37 4.64 -15.75 -0.40
C MET A 37 4.15 -15.63 -1.86
N LEU A 38 3.89 -14.41 -2.35
CA LEU A 38 3.59 -14.13 -3.75
C LEU A 38 4.84 -13.80 -4.59
N GLY A 39 6.05 -13.92 -4.01
CA GLY A 39 7.30 -13.56 -4.65
C GLY A 39 7.60 -12.06 -4.64
N ILE A 40 6.89 -11.27 -3.83
CA ILE A 40 7.02 -9.82 -3.76
C ILE A 40 7.71 -9.41 -2.46
N ASP A 41 8.98 -9.02 -2.56
CA ASP A 41 9.78 -8.60 -1.42
C ASP A 41 9.45 -7.16 -0.97
N ILE A 42 8.55 -7.06 0.00
CA ILE A 42 8.28 -5.79 0.71
C ILE A 42 8.46 -6.03 2.20
N ASN A 43 9.55 -5.53 2.75
CA ASN A 43 9.87 -5.63 4.18
C ASN A 43 8.99 -4.72 5.06
N TYR A 44 9.07 -4.95 6.38
CA TYR A 44 8.38 -4.18 7.41
C TYR A 44 8.53 -2.66 7.23
N ASP A 45 9.76 -2.18 7.01
CA ASP A 45 10.05 -0.75 6.84
C ASP A 45 9.42 -0.16 5.59
N SER A 46 9.40 -0.91 4.49
CA SER A 46 8.74 -0.50 3.26
C SER A 46 7.24 -0.39 3.47
N ILE A 47 6.61 -1.37 4.14
CA ILE A 47 5.19 -1.29 4.49
C ILE A 47 4.91 -0.07 5.37
N TYR A 48 5.73 0.16 6.41
CA TYR A 48 5.58 1.35 7.25
C TYR A 48 5.66 2.65 6.45
N LYS A 49 6.65 2.77 5.54
CA LYS A 49 6.80 3.94 4.68
C LYS A 49 5.64 4.08 3.70
N ILE A 50 5.10 2.98 3.16
CA ILE A 50 3.92 2.99 2.30
C ILE A 50 2.71 3.51 3.09
N GLU A 51 2.44 2.95 4.27
CA GLU A 51 1.34 3.38 5.15
C GLU A 51 1.43 4.86 5.56
N LYS A 52 2.65 5.41 5.65
CA LYS A 52 2.90 6.82 5.98
C LYS A 52 3.02 7.71 4.73
N ASN A 53 2.70 7.20 3.55
CA ASN A 53 2.80 7.91 2.28
C ASN A 53 4.21 8.47 2.00
N LYS A 54 5.26 7.80 2.51
CA LYS A 54 6.67 8.18 2.35
C LYS A 54 7.39 7.40 1.25
N ARG A 55 6.78 6.33 0.72
CA ARG A 55 7.34 5.50 -0.37
C ARG A 55 6.32 5.37 -1.50
N ILE A 56 6.81 5.43 -2.74
CA ILE A 56 6.02 5.16 -3.94
C ILE A 56 5.74 3.66 -4.01
N VAL A 57 4.52 3.29 -4.39
CA VAL A 57 4.13 1.90 -4.65
C VAL A 57 4.12 1.69 -6.16
N LYS A 58 4.81 0.67 -6.64
CA LYS A 58 4.82 0.30 -8.06
C LYS A 58 3.52 -0.42 -8.42
N ASP A 59 3.21 -0.49 -9.71
CA ASP A 59 2.04 -1.17 -10.26
C ASP A 59 1.94 -2.65 -9.84
N PHE A 60 3.03 -3.41 -9.93
CA PHE A 60 3.03 -4.81 -9.50
C PHE A 60 2.86 -4.96 -7.98
N GLU A 61 3.40 -4.02 -7.19
CA GLU A 61 3.23 -4.00 -5.73
C GLU A 61 1.78 -3.68 -5.37
N LEU A 62 1.16 -2.73 -6.09
CA LEU A 62 -0.24 -2.38 -5.92
C LEU A 62 -1.15 -3.59 -6.17
N SER A 63 -0.93 -4.32 -7.26
CA SER A 63 -1.72 -5.52 -7.56
C SER A 63 -1.49 -6.63 -6.53
N ALA A 64 -0.25 -6.85 -6.10
CA ALA A 64 0.05 -7.79 -5.02
C ALA A 64 -0.60 -7.40 -3.69
N LEU A 65 -0.58 -6.12 -3.33
CA LEU A 65 -1.23 -5.59 -2.14
C LEU A 65 -2.75 -5.77 -2.21
N ALA A 66 -3.36 -5.47 -3.34
CA ALA A 66 -4.79 -5.70 -3.57
C ALA A 66 -5.15 -7.18 -3.35
N LYS A 67 -4.39 -8.08 -3.97
CA LYS A 67 -4.58 -9.53 -3.83
C LYS A 67 -4.41 -10.01 -2.37
N VAL A 68 -3.36 -9.59 -1.68
CA VAL A 68 -3.10 -10.02 -0.28
C VAL A 68 -4.13 -9.46 0.69
N LEU A 69 -4.58 -8.22 0.46
CA LEU A 69 -5.57 -7.56 1.30
C LEU A 69 -7.01 -7.95 0.93
N ASP A 70 -7.19 -8.87 -0.03
CA ASP A 70 -8.51 -9.35 -0.48
C ASP A 70 -9.40 -8.19 -0.95
N THR A 71 -8.83 -7.32 -1.78
CA THR A 71 -9.51 -6.16 -2.36
C THR A 71 -9.06 -5.97 -3.82
N THR A 72 -9.58 -4.93 -4.48
CA THR A 72 -9.18 -4.56 -5.84
C THR A 72 -8.30 -3.32 -5.83
N GLU A 73 -7.48 -3.15 -6.87
CA GLU A 73 -6.67 -1.95 -7.08
C GLU A 73 -7.57 -0.71 -7.20
N SER A 74 -8.75 -0.87 -7.82
CA SER A 74 -9.76 0.18 -7.93
C SER A 74 -10.31 0.60 -6.57
N ASP A 75 -10.52 -0.35 -5.65
CA ASP A 75 -10.91 -0.03 -4.29
C ASP A 75 -9.77 0.71 -3.57
N LEU A 76 -8.52 0.23 -3.64
CA LEU A 76 -7.38 0.94 -3.05
C LEU A 76 -7.24 2.39 -3.54
N LEU A 77 -7.56 2.65 -4.80
CA LEU A 77 -7.51 3.98 -5.43
C LEU A 77 -8.82 4.78 -5.34
N GLN A 78 -9.88 4.24 -4.73
CA GLN A 78 -11.22 4.84 -4.77
C GLN A 78 -11.24 6.28 -4.22
N ASP A 79 -10.56 6.54 -3.11
CA ASP A 79 -10.53 7.86 -2.48
C ASP A 79 -9.85 8.89 -3.39
N PHE A 80 -8.79 8.48 -4.09
CA PHE A 80 -8.12 9.33 -5.07
C PHE A 80 -8.99 9.56 -6.31
N LYS A 81 -9.63 8.51 -6.85
CA LYS A 81 -10.53 8.63 -8.00
C LYS A 81 -11.72 9.57 -7.74
N LYS A 82 -12.23 9.62 -6.50
CA LYS A 82 -13.30 10.56 -6.09
C LYS A 82 -12.83 12.01 -5.98
N SER A 83 -11.53 12.23 -5.84
CA SER A 83 -10.93 13.57 -5.69
C SER A 83 -10.42 14.17 -7.01
N LEU A 84 -10.49 13.40 -8.11
CA LEU A 84 -10.27 13.87 -9.48
C LEU A 84 -11.54 14.55 -9.98
#